data_AF-A0A433QJ13-F1
#
_entry.id   AF-A0A433QJ13-F1
#
_cell.length_a   1.000
_cell.length_b   1.000
_cell.length_c   1.000
_cell.angle_alpha   90.00
_cell.angle_beta   90.00
_cell.angle_gamma   90.00
#
_symmetry.space_group_name_H-M   'P 1'
#
loop_
_entity.id
_entity.type
_entity.pdbx_description
1 polymer ?
#
loop_
_entity_poly.entity_id
_entity_poly.type
_entity_poly.pdbx_seq_one_letter_code
_entity_poly.pdbx_strand_id
1 'polypeptide(L)'
;MKLSGTLSLVASSLALLESVNAAVDPCTLVSLWPNRWKADGGWEQSKACLENFPFNKAVAQQTLDTVIDTWDSFFVFKDIAARPPKSHLSLKSVDLIKELKALKNKIYKSDFAFQNDIQNIAFSLYDAHLNYEPNGKYEEYYGSWQVRHQLPTKPLTKYKLQCPNKKVQTLTLPWIVFAPRSDYNDSASYFSQECAVRAPVQMASKLRQFHEVPSTPIEDPRSLLGKAGPAHVLHQHDVASNYTLITSDEMFLFGYLSKGTGVSHKTGIMHIGTFAPSNITRSMQALNKGLTGFKKLGIEKIILDVQNNGGQFKFIFSCAI
;
A
#
# COMPACT_ATOMS: atom_id res chain seq x y z
N MET A 1 -51.29 77.79 -12.03
CA MET A 1 -51.57 76.36 -11.86
C MET A 1 -50.26 75.59 -11.95
N LYS A 2 -49.72 75.16 -10.81
CA LYS A 2 -48.53 74.31 -10.72
C LYS A 2 -48.98 72.85 -10.80
N LEU A 3 -48.50 72.09 -11.78
CA LEU A 3 -48.57 70.63 -11.75
C LEU A 3 -47.15 70.10 -11.49
N SER A 4 -46.91 69.69 -10.24
CA SER A 4 -45.79 68.83 -9.88
C SER A 4 -46.09 67.41 -10.35
N GLY A 5 -45.31 66.91 -11.31
CA GLY A 5 -45.26 65.49 -11.64
C GLY A 5 -44.20 64.80 -10.77
N THR A 6 -44.64 63.97 -9.82
CA THR A 6 -43.79 63.07 -9.05
C THR A 6 -43.35 61.90 -9.92
N LEU A 7 -42.04 61.79 -10.16
CA LEU A 7 -41.37 60.62 -10.74
C LEU A 7 -41.31 59.51 -9.66
N SER A 8 -42.09 58.43 -9.82
CA SER A 8 -41.89 57.21 -9.02
C SER A 8 -40.74 56.40 -9.61
N LEU A 9 -39.58 56.43 -8.95
CA LEU A 9 -38.51 55.47 -9.15
C LEU A 9 -38.95 54.12 -8.56
N VAL A 10 -39.35 53.19 -9.41
CA VAL A 10 -39.42 51.76 -9.04
C VAL A 10 -37.99 51.25 -9.04
N ALA A 11 -37.37 51.22 -7.86
CA ALA A 11 -36.12 50.52 -7.66
C ALA A 11 -36.40 49.00 -7.76
N SER A 12 -36.25 48.44 -8.95
CA SER A 12 -36.14 46.98 -9.12
C SER A 12 -34.82 46.56 -8.48
N SER A 13 -34.89 46.14 -7.22
CA SER A 13 -33.85 45.37 -6.57
C SER A 13 -33.68 44.04 -7.32
N LEU A 14 -32.77 44.03 -8.30
CA LEU A 14 -32.15 42.79 -8.76
C LEU A 14 -31.32 42.26 -7.58
N ALA A 15 -31.94 41.40 -6.77
CA ALA A 15 -31.19 40.46 -5.99
C ALA A 15 -30.44 39.56 -6.98
N LEU A 16 -29.13 39.75 -7.10
CA LEU A 16 -28.23 38.74 -7.61
C LEU A 16 -28.39 37.51 -6.71
N LEU A 17 -29.26 36.59 -7.10
CA LEU A 17 -29.15 35.20 -6.73
C LEU A 17 -27.84 34.71 -7.36
N GLU A 18 -26.73 34.88 -6.65
CA GLU A 18 -25.62 33.96 -6.80
C GLU A 18 -26.20 32.59 -6.46
N SER A 19 -26.50 31.81 -7.50
CA SER A 19 -26.69 30.38 -7.37
C SER A 19 -25.38 29.82 -6.85
N VAL A 20 -25.24 29.79 -5.53
CA VAL A 20 -24.25 28.93 -4.88
C VAL A 20 -24.73 27.53 -5.21
N ASN A 21 -24.27 26.98 -6.33
CA ASN A 21 -24.21 25.54 -6.52
C ASN A 21 -23.36 25.07 -5.34
N ALA A 22 -24.01 24.66 -4.23
CA ALA A 22 -23.32 24.05 -3.12
C ALA A 22 -22.49 22.92 -3.71
N ALA A 23 -21.16 23.08 -3.66
CA ALA A 23 -20.27 22.10 -4.24
C ALA A 23 -20.60 20.76 -3.59
N VAL A 24 -20.88 19.74 -4.42
CA VAL A 24 -21.19 18.40 -3.93
C VAL A 24 -20.05 17.95 -3.03
N ASP A 25 -20.38 17.43 -1.84
CA ASP A 25 -19.39 16.89 -0.92
C ASP A 25 -18.54 15.83 -1.65
N PRO A 26 -17.21 15.97 -1.68
CA PRO A 26 -16.38 15.12 -2.51
C PRO A 26 -16.35 13.67 -2.02
N CYS A 27 -16.60 13.41 -0.74
CA CYS A 27 -16.71 12.05 -0.22
C CYS A 27 -18.03 11.38 -0.59
N THR A 28 -19.11 12.14 -0.84
CA THR A 28 -20.34 11.60 -1.44
C THR A 28 -20.08 10.98 -2.82
N LEU A 29 -19.17 11.55 -3.62
CA LEU A 29 -18.83 10.95 -4.91
C LEU A 29 -18.13 9.59 -4.77
N VAL A 30 -17.36 9.40 -3.70
CA VAL A 30 -16.66 8.14 -3.40
C VAL A 30 -17.62 7.11 -2.81
N SER A 31 -18.57 7.53 -1.96
CA SER A 31 -19.53 6.60 -1.34
C SER A 31 -20.41 5.88 -2.36
N LEU A 32 -20.71 6.55 -3.48
CA LEU A 32 -21.54 6.05 -4.56
C LEU A 32 -20.85 5.03 -5.49
N TRP A 33 -19.59 4.67 -5.24
CA TRP A 33 -18.88 3.73 -6.11
C TRP A 33 -19.48 2.33 -6.02
N PRO A 34 -19.87 1.72 -7.17
CA PRO A 34 -20.35 0.35 -7.19
C PRO A 34 -19.22 -0.58 -6.71
N ASN A 35 -19.52 -1.48 -5.78
CA ASN A 35 -18.55 -2.42 -5.20
C ASN A 35 -17.33 -1.76 -4.53
N ARG A 36 -17.40 -0.47 -4.18
CA ARG A 36 -16.35 0.28 -3.47
C ARG A 36 -15.00 0.34 -4.18
N TRP A 37 -14.97 0.26 -5.50
CA TRP A 37 -13.74 0.51 -6.26
C TRP A 37 -14.01 1.30 -7.55
N LYS A 38 -12.98 2.01 -8.01
CA LYS A 38 -13.04 2.78 -9.25
C LYS A 38 -11.65 2.91 -9.88
N ALA A 39 -11.55 2.65 -11.18
CA ALA A 39 -10.35 2.89 -11.95
C ALA A 39 -10.35 4.35 -12.46
N ASP A 40 -11.04 4.61 -13.57
CA ASP A 40 -11.06 5.92 -14.21
C ASP A 40 -11.76 6.96 -13.33
N GLY A 41 -11.07 8.06 -13.02
CA GLY A 41 -11.59 9.12 -12.15
C GLY A 41 -11.62 8.77 -10.66
N GLY A 42 -11.26 7.54 -10.28
CA GLY A 42 -11.23 7.10 -8.88
C GLY A 42 -10.19 7.86 -8.08
N TRP A 43 -9.01 8.06 -8.66
CA TRP A 43 -7.92 8.81 -8.04
C TRP A 43 -8.31 10.25 -7.71
N GLU A 44 -8.93 10.96 -8.66
CA GLU A 44 -9.32 12.37 -8.51
C GLU A 44 -10.40 12.54 -7.44
N GLN A 45 -11.41 11.65 -7.45
CA GLN A 45 -12.50 11.68 -6.48
C GLN A 45 -12.01 11.33 -5.07
N SER A 46 -11.16 10.32 -4.91
CA SER A 46 -10.54 10.02 -3.62
C SER A 46 -9.64 11.15 -3.15
N LYS A 47 -8.83 11.75 -4.04
CA LYS A 47 -7.99 12.90 -3.68
C LYS A 47 -8.84 14.05 -3.14
N ALA A 48 -9.93 14.38 -3.84
CA ALA A 48 -10.82 15.45 -3.44
C ALA A 48 -11.47 15.17 -2.08
N CYS A 49 -11.92 13.93 -1.82
CA CYS A 49 -12.47 13.53 -0.53
C CYS A 49 -11.42 13.66 0.59
N LEU A 50 -10.23 13.10 0.40
CA LEU A 50 -9.15 13.13 1.39
C LEU A 50 -8.63 14.55 1.67
N GLU A 51 -8.57 15.41 0.64
CA GLU A 51 -8.16 16.81 0.80
C GLU A 51 -9.26 17.73 1.34
N ASN A 52 -10.50 17.23 1.50
CA ASN A 52 -11.62 18.01 2.03
C ASN A 52 -11.48 18.33 3.54
N PHE A 53 -10.66 17.54 4.25
CA PHE A 53 -10.46 17.70 5.68
C PHE A 53 -9.40 18.77 5.97
N PRO A 54 -9.75 19.85 6.68
CA PRO A 54 -8.85 20.97 6.92
C PRO A 54 -7.70 20.56 7.84
N PHE A 55 -6.52 21.12 7.59
CA PHE A 55 -5.36 20.91 8.45
C PHE A 55 -5.55 21.51 9.84
N ASN A 56 -5.39 20.69 10.89
CA ASN A 56 -5.38 21.15 12.27
C ASN A 56 -3.96 21.20 12.83
N LYS A 57 -3.41 22.42 12.96
CA LYS A 57 -2.03 22.62 13.42
C LYS A 57 -1.75 22.06 14.83
N ALA A 58 -2.71 22.15 15.75
CA ALA A 58 -2.50 21.68 17.12
C ALA A 58 -2.39 20.15 17.17
N VAL A 59 -3.32 19.47 16.49
CA VAL A 59 -3.30 18.00 16.35
C VAL A 59 -2.03 17.56 15.62
N ALA A 60 -1.69 18.21 14.50
CA ALA A 60 -0.50 17.89 13.73
C ALA A 60 0.80 18.04 14.54
N GLN A 61 0.90 19.07 15.39
CA GLN A 61 2.05 19.27 16.27
C GLN A 61 2.16 18.14 17.29
N GLN A 62 1.06 17.77 17.94
CA GLN A 62 1.01 16.67 18.89
C GLN A 62 1.34 15.31 18.24
N THR A 63 0.84 15.08 17.02
CA THR A 63 1.15 13.89 16.23
C THR A 63 2.63 13.84 15.90
N LEU A 64 3.24 14.93 15.41
CA LEU A 64 4.66 14.97 15.11
C LEU A 64 5.51 14.72 16.35
N ASP A 65 5.17 15.33 17.49
CA ASP A 65 5.90 15.12 18.74
C ASP A 65 5.87 13.64 19.14
N THR A 66 4.68 13.02 19.07
CA THR A 66 4.50 11.60 19.37
C THR A 66 5.28 10.69 18.41
N VAL A 67 5.20 10.93 17.11
CA VAL A 67 5.90 10.14 16.08
C VAL A 67 7.41 10.30 16.21
N ILE A 68 7.91 11.53 16.41
CA ILE A 68 9.33 11.82 16.60
C ILE A 68 9.84 11.08 17.84
N ASP A 69 9.19 11.22 18.99
CA ASP A 69 9.63 10.60 20.23
C ASP A 69 9.61 9.07 20.13
N THR A 70 8.57 8.50 19.51
CA THR A 70 8.44 7.05 19.31
C THR A 70 9.54 6.52 18.38
N TRP A 71 9.71 7.10 17.20
CA TRP A 71 10.70 6.58 16.24
C TRP A 71 12.12 6.90 16.67
N ASP A 72 12.37 8.01 17.37
CA ASP A 72 13.69 8.27 17.94
C ASP A 72 14.02 7.25 19.04
N SER A 73 13.05 6.83 19.84
CA SER A 73 13.29 5.87 20.92
C SER A 73 13.39 4.42 20.43
N PHE A 74 12.57 4.02 19.46
CA PHE A 74 12.37 2.61 19.12
C PHE A 74 12.87 2.19 17.74
N PHE A 75 13.06 3.10 16.79
CA PHE A 75 13.57 2.72 15.46
C PHE A 75 15.09 2.57 15.52
N VAL A 76 15.56 1.32 15.49
CA VAL A 76 16.98 1.00 15.69
C VAL A 76 17.86 1.24 14.47
N PHE A 77 17.30 1.36 13.26
CA PHE A 77 18.05 1.47 12.01
C PHE A 77 18.26 2.92 11.51
N LYS A 78 18.10 3.92 12.39
CA LYS A 78 18.26 5.34 12.03
C LYS A 78 19.61 5.67 11.40
N ASP A 79 20.68 5.08 11.92
CA ASP A 79 22.05 5.32 11.47
C ASP A 79 22.32 4.73 10.08
N ILE A 80 21.79 3.52 9.82
CA ILE A 80 21.82 2.85 8.52
C ILE A 80 20.97 3.63 7.51
N ALA A 81 19.78 4.08 7.88
CA ALA A 81 18.94 4.90 7.02
C ALA A 81 19.59 6.25 6.65
N ALA A 82 20.23 6.90 7.61
CA ALA A 82 20.94 8.15 7.37
C ALA A 82 22.21 7.96 6.52
N ARG A 83 22.89 6.81 6.66
CA ARG A 83 24.15 6.50 5.96
C ARG A 83 24.08 5.08 5.37
N PRO A 84 23.30 4.87 4.31
CA PRO A 84 23.12 3.54 3.75
C PRO A 84 24.45 2.99 3.24
N PRO A 85 24.70 1.68 3.40
CA PRO A 85 25.92 1.06 2.91
C PRO A 85 26.02 1.20 1.39
N LYS A 86 27.24 1.32 0.88
CA LYS A 86 27.47 1.32 -0.57
C LYS A 86 26.99 -0.02 -1.14
N SER A 87 26.02 0.06 -2.03
CA SER A 87 25.47 -1.11 -2.72
C SER A 87 25.16 -0.77 -4.17
N HIS A 88 24.88 -1.80 -4.97
CA HIS A 88 24.37 -1.61 -6.34
C HIS A 88 22.93 -1.08 -6.37
N LEU A 89 22.24 -1.06 -5.22
CA LEU A 89 20.93 -0.45 -5.06
C LEU A 89 21.10 1.03 -4.72
N SER A 90 20.38 1.88 -5.45
CA SER A 90 20.33 3.31 -5.18
C SER A 90 19.44 3.57 -3.97
N LEU A 91 20.01 3.46 -2.76
CA LEU A 91 19.31 3.80 -1.51
C LEU A 91 19.46 5.30 -1.21
N LYS A 92 18.33 5.97 -0.98
CA LYS A 92 18.32 7.36 -0.53
C LYS A 92 18.83 7.43 0.90
N SER A 93 19.71 8.38 1.20
CA SER A 93 20.05 8.76 2.58
C SER A 93 18.87 9.52 3.19
N VAL A 94 18.38 9.05 4.33
CA VAL A 94 17.22 9.62 5.02
C VAL A 94 17.55 9.78 6.50
N ASP A 95 17.69 11.04 6.94
CA ASP A 95 17.75 11.36 8.36
C ASP A 95 16.31 11.50 8.89
N LEU A 96 15.78 10.38 9.37
CA LEU A 96 14.38 10.23 9.77
C LEU A 96 13.90 11.35 10.70
N ILE A 97 14.67 11.63 11.76
CA ILE A 97 14.27 12.59 12.79
C ILE A 97 14.39 14.03 12.27
N LYS A 98 15.41 14.32 11.45
CA LYS A 98 15.54 15.63 10.82
C LYS A 98 14.41 15.89 9.82
N GLU A 99 14.07 14.92 8.97
CA GLU A 99 12.97 15.06 8.01
C GLU A 99 11.63 15.29 8.73
N LEU A 100 11.33 14.54 9.81
CA LEU A 100 10.12 14.76 10.61
C LEU A 100 10.09 16.13 11.30
N LYS A 101 11.20 16.57 11.89
CA LYS A 101 11.30 17.90 12.52
C LYS A 101 11.07 19.04 11.51
N ALA A 102 11.47 18.85 10.25
CA ALA A 102 11.23 19.84 9.21
C ALA A 102 9.73 20.04 8.91
N LEU A 103 8.90 19.02 9.12
CA LEU A 103 7.45 19.11 8.89
C LEU A 103 6.75 20.09 9.85
N LYS A 104 7.31 20.35 11.05
CA LYS A 104 6.75 21.31 12.03
C LYS A 104 6.59 22.74 11.47
N ASN A 105 7.44 23.10 10.50
CA ASN A 105 7.45 24.43 9.89
C ASN A 105 6.71 24.47 8.55
N LYS A 106 6.22 23.34 8.05
CA LYS A 106 5.54 23.26 6.75
C LYS A 106 4.07 23.65 6.91
N ILE A 107 3.57 24.42 5.94
CA ILE A 107 2.17 24.82 5.86
C ILE A 107 1.41 23.82 5.00
N TYR A 108 0.32 23.29 5.53
CA TYR A 108 -0.53 22.31 4.87
C TYR A 108 -1.91 22.88 4.59
N LYS A 109 -2.49 22.47 3.46
CA LYS A 109 -3.85 22.85 3.06
C LYS A 109 -4.90 21.91 3.64
N SER A 110 -4.56 20.63 3.78
CA SER A 110 -5.42 19.57 4.29
C SER A 110 -4.64 18.71 5.27
N ASP A 111 -5.36 18.05 6.18
CA ASP A 111 -4.71 17.10 7.08
C ASP A 111 -4.13 15.91 6.31
N PHE A 112 -4.83 15.42 5.26
CA PHE A 112 -4.29 14.40 4.36
C PHE A 112 -2.88 14.73 3.84
N ALA A 113 -2.63 15.97 3.42
CA ALA A 113 -1.32 16.36 2.92
C ALA A 113 -0.23 16.28 4.01
N PHE A 114 -0.59 16.56 5.26
CA PHE A 114 0.29 16.43 6.42
C PHE A 114 0.57 14.95 6.75
N GLN A 115 -0.47 14.12 6.87
CA GLN A 115 -0.32 12.70 7.18
C GLN A 115 0.48 11.96 6.09
N ASN A 116 0.21 12.28 4.83
CA ASN A 116 0.89 11.67 3.68
C ASN A 116 2.39 12.01 3.66
N ASP A 117 2.80 13.20 4.13
CA ASP A 117 4.22 13.54 4.25
C ASP A 117 4.93 12.68 5.31
N ILE A 118 4.32 12.45 6.47
CA ILE A 118 4.87 11.55 7.50
C ILE A 118 5.02 10.15 6.92
N GLN A 119 3.99 9.66 6.25
CA GLN A 119 4.01 8.35 5.60
C GLN A 119 5.11 8.30 4.52
N ASN A 120 5.24 9.32 3.67
CA ASN A 120 6.29 9.38 2.64
C ASN A 120 7.71 9.33 3.22
N ILE A 121 7.95 9.96 4.36
CA ILE A 121 9.25 9.86 5.05
C ILE A 121 9.51 8.41 5.46
N ALA A 122 8.55 7.74 6.11
CA ALA A 122 8.70 6.34 6.51
C ALA A 122 8.97 5.42 5.31
N PHE A 123 8.16 5.52 4.26
CA PHE A 123 8.33 4.71 3.04
C PHE A 123 9.65 4.98 2.31
N SER A 124 10.21 6.19 2.43
CA SER A 124 11.49 6.52 1.81
C SER A 124 12.69 5.79 2.42
N LEU A 125 12.51 5.17 3.59
CA LEU A 125 13.49 4.31 4.24
C LEU A 125 13.63 2.94 3.57
N TYR A 126 12.65 2.53 2.76
CA TYR A 126 12.55 1.18 2.20
C TYR A 126 12.57 0.08 3.27
N ASP A 127 12.03 0.36 4.45
CA ASP A 127 11.87 -0.59 5.55
C ASP A 127 10.41 -1.06 5.63
N ALA A 128 10.19 -2.36 5.43
CA ALA A 128 8.86 -2.94 5.46
C ALA A 128 8.24 -2.99 6.88
N HIS A 129 9.03 -2.80 7.93
CA HIS A 129 8.57 -2.88 9.32
C HIS A 129 8.20 -1.52 9.90
N LEU A 130 8.72 -0.42 9.33
CA LEU A 130 8.41 0.91 9.78
C LEU A 130 7.31 1.52 8.91
N ASN A 131 6.12 1.65 9.47
CA ASN A 131 4.98 2.27 8.80
C ASN A 131 4.34 3.36 9.67
N TYR A 132 3.72 4.34 9.01
CA TYR A 132 2.82 5.32 9.60
C TYR A 132 1.45 5.16 8.97
N GLU A 133 0.44 4.79 9.76
CA GLU A 133 -0.93 4.60 9.30
C GLU A 133 -1.85 5.58 10.05
N PRO A 134 -2.29 6.69 9.42
CA PRO A 134 -3.31 7.54 10.03
C PRO A 134 -4.64 6.76 10.04
N ASN A 135 -5.15 6.45 11.24
CA ASN A 135 -6.31 5.58 11.54
C ASN A 135 -7.23 5.24 10.35
N GLY A 136 -7.30 3.98 9.93
CA GLY A 136 -8.39 3.46 9.11
C GLY A 136 -8.50 1.94 9.26
N LYS A 137 -9.70 1.38 9.09
CA LYS A 137 -9.98 -0.03 9.40
C LYS A 137 -9.28 -0.99 8.44
N TYR A 138 -8.68 -2.06 8.96
CA TYR A 138 -8.04 -3.14 8.18
C TYR A 138 -9.06 -4.02 7.42
N GLU A 139 -8.73 -4.42 6.20
CA GLU A 139 -9.37 -5.56 5.52
C GLU A 139 -8.37 -6.34 4.67
N GLU A 140 -8.19 -7.63 4.95
CA GLU A 140 -7.24 -8.53 4.25
C GLU A 140 -7.56 -8.72 2.76
N TYR A 141 -6.54 -8.59 1.92
CA TYR A 141 -6.57 -8.98 0.51
C TYR A 141 -5.23 -9.59 0.08
N TYR A 142 -5.32 -10.69 -0.67
CA TYR A 142 -4.19 -11.46 -1.18
C TYR A 142 -3.77 -11.00 -2.57
N GLY A 143 -2.46 -10.85 -2.78
CA GLY A 143 -1.82 -10.83 -4.10
C GLY A 143 -1.95 -9.52 -4.89
N SER A 144 -0.89 -8.71 -4.90
CA SER A 144 -0.52 -7.88 -6.06
C SER A 144 0.78 -7.11 -5.83
N TRP A 145 1.56 -6.94 -6.90
CA TRP A 145 2.87 -6.27 -6.92
C TRP A 145 2.81 -4.74 -6.81
N GLN A 146 1.61 -4.16 -6.69
CA GLN A 146 1.38 -2.71 -6.84
C GLN A 146 0.28 -2.15 -5.93
N VAL A 147 0.04 -2.75 -4.76
CA VAL A 147 -0.80 -2.10 -3.74
C VAL A 147 0.06 -1.05 -3.05
N ARG A 148 -0.40 0.21 -3.10
CA ARG A 148 0.15 1.29 -2.27
C ARG A 148 -0.80 1.53 -1.12
N HIS A 149 -0.33 2.19 -0.06
CA HIS A 149 -1.14 2.66 1.08
C HIS A 149 -1.36 4.18 1.05
N GLN A 150 -0.58 4.83 0.18
CA GLN A 150 -0.61 6.23 -0.13
C GLN A 150 -1.44 6.44 -1.38
N LEU A 151 -2.20 7.53 -1.41
CA LEU A 151 -2.70 8.01 -2.68
C LEU A 151 -1.47 8.42 -3.53
N PRO A 152 -1.28 7.83 -4.72
CA PRO A 152 -0.15 8.16 -5.58
C PRO A 152 -0.12 9.66 -5.91
N THR A 153 1.06 10.25 -6.09
CA THR A 153 1.18 11.69 -6.41
C THR A 153 0.57 12.07 -7.75
N LYS A 154 0.33 11.08 -8.62
CA LYS A 154 -0.23 11.26 -9.96
C LYS A 154 -1.30 10.19 -10.22
N PRO A 155 -2.36 10.51 -10.99
CA PRO A 155 -3.42 9.56 -11.33
C PRO A 155 -2.98 8.43 -12.25
N LEU A 156 -1.85 8.60 -12.94
CA LEU A 156 -1.34 7.65 -13.93
C LEU A 156 0.12 7.32 -13.66
N THR A 157 0.48 6.05 -13.84
CA THR A 157 1.87 5.58 -13.85
C THR A 157 2.32 5.28 -15.26
N LYS A 158 3.52 5.75 -15.63
CA LYS A 158 4.12 5.52 -16.95
C LYS A 158 5.30 4.57 -16.83
N TYR A 159 5.22 3.43 -17.50
CA TYR A 159 6.30 2.44 -17.62
C TYR A 159 6.93 2.53 -18.99
N LYS A 160 8.26 2.62 -19.06
CA LYS A 160 9.02 2.46 -20.30
C LYS A 160 9.42 1.00 -20.43
N LEU A 161 8.72 0.27 -21.29
CA LEU A 161 9.00 -1.12 -21.60
C LEU A 161 10.06 -1.18 -22.70
N GLN A 162 11.21 -1.78 -22.39
CA GLN A 162 12.21 -2.11 -23.40
C GLN A 162 11.82 -3.43 -24.06
N CYS A 163 11.42 -3.37 -25.33
CA CYS A 163 11.09 -4.56 -26.09
C CYS A 163 12.37 -5.23 -26.64
N PRO A 164 12.35 -6.55 -26.94
CA PRO A 164 13.51 -7.27 -27.47
C PRO A 164 14.11 -6.65 -28.75
N ASN A 165 13.31 -5.94 -29.54
CA ASN A 165 13.74 -5.24 -30.76
C ASN A 165 14.38 -3.86 -30.48
N LYS A 166 14.75 -3.57 -29.22
CA LYS A 166 15.28 -2.26 -28.76
C LYS A 166 14.33 -1.08 -28.93
N LYS A 167 13.07 -1.29 -29.35
CA LYS A 167 12.06 -0.23 -29.32
C LYS A 167 11.56 -0.06 -27.90
N VAL A 168 11.44 1.19 -27.48
CA VAL A 168 10.86 1.55 -26.19
C VAL A 168 9.38 1.82 -26.39
N GLN A 169 8.52 1.10 -25.69
CA GLN A 169 7.09 1.39 -25.62
C GLN A 169 6.78 2.05 -24.27
N THR A 170 5.87 3.02 -24.26
CA THR A 170 5.40 3.62 -23.01
C THR A 170 4.02 3.08 -22.68
N LEU A 171 3.92 2.30 -21.62
CA LEU A 171 2.66 1.83 -21.05
C LEU A 171 2.20 2.84 -20.00
N THR A 172 0.98 3.36 -20.14
CA THR A 172 0.38 4.25 -19.15
C THR A 172 -0.77 3.51 -18.48
N LEU A 173 -0.70 3.33 -17.16
CA LEU A 173 -1.70 2.61 -16.37
C LEU A 173 -2.37 3.58 -15.38
N PRO A 174 -3.71 3.60 -15.30
CA PRO A 174 -4.42 4.26 -14.21
C PRO A 174 -4.30 3.47 -12.91
N TRP A 175 -4.55 4.14 -11.80
CA TRP A 175 -4.72 3.47 -10.52
C TRP A 175 -6.16 2.95 -10.37
N ILE A 176 -6.29 1.74 -9.84
CA ILE A 176 -7.57 1.26 -9.32
C ILE A 176 -7.61 1.63 -7.85
N VAL A 177 -8.61 2.41 -7.46
CA VAL A 177 -8.78 2.87 -6.08
C VAL A 177 -9.90 2.09 -5.42
N PHE A 178 -9.68 1.67 -4.18
CA PHE A 178 -10.66 1.02 -3.34
C PHE A 178 -11.07 1.98 -2.23
N ALA A 179 -12.36 2.26 -2.11
CA ALA A 179 -12.92 3.05 -1.02
C ALA A 179 -13.06 2.18 0.24
N PRO A 180 -13.02 2.76 1.45
CA PRO A 180 -13.29 2.01 2.68
C PRO A 180 -14.66 1.32 2.63
N ARG A 181 -14.87 0.24 3.38
CA ARG A 181 -16.15 -0.49 3.35
C ARG A 181 -17.24 0.06 4.29
N SER A 182 -16.97 1.10 5.09
CA SER A 182 -18.02 1.67 5.94
C SER A 182 -19.13 2.39 5.17
N ASP A 183 -20.29 2.46 5.80
CA ASP A 183 -21.49 3.08 5.27
C ASP A 183 -21.48 4.59 5.49
N TYR A 184 -20.53 5.30 4.87
CA TYR A 184 -20.52 6.76 4.81
C TYR A 184 -21.19 7.28 3.55
N ASN A 185 -21.80 8.47 3.65
CA ASN A 185 -22.50 9.13 2.54
C ASN A 185 -21.97 10.54 2.23
N ASP A 186 -21.12 11.08 3.09
CA ASP A 186 -20.55 12.43 3.02
C ASP A 186 -19.23 12.48 3.82
N SER A 187 -18.57 13.65 3.87
CA SER A 187 -17.29 13.81 4.57
C SER A 187 -17.42 13.66 6.09
N ALA A 188 -18.55 14.06 6.69
CA ALA A 188 -18.76 13.97 8.13
C ALA A 188 -18.95 12.51 8.61
N SER A 189 -19.78 11.76 7.89
CA SER A 189 -19.98 10.33 8.09
C SER A 189 -18.73 9.52 7.74
N TYR A 190 -17.93 9.94 6.75
CA TYR A 190 -16.62 9.35 6.48
C TYR A 190 -15.69 9.54 7.68
N PHE A 191 -15.56 10.78 8.15
CA PHE A 191 -14.68 11.11 9.28
C PHE A 191 -15.05 10.33 10.53
N SER A 192 -16.33 10.32 10.91
CA SER A 192 -16.79 9.62 12.10
C SER A 192 -16.63 8.09 12.04
N GLN A 193 -16.68 7.49 10.84
CA GLN A 193 -16.64 6.05 10.68
C GLN A 193 -15.24 5.48 10.44
N GLU A 194 -14.39 6.25 9.76
CA GLU A 194 -13.05 5.82 9.34
C GLU A 194 -11.92 6.54 10.09
N CYS A 195 -12.07 7.83 10.42
CA CYS A 195 -10.99 8.65 10.96
C CYS A 195 -11.04 8.79 12.50
N ALA A 196 -12.24 8.96 13.05
CA ALA A 196 -12.43 9.23 14.46
C ALA A 196 -11.96 8.04 15.32
N VAL A 197 -11.07 8.31 16.27
CA VAL A 197 -10.68 7.34 17.29
C VAL A 197 -11.94 7.00 18.08
N ARG A 198 -12.46 5.78 17.92
CA ARG A 198 -13.51 5.28 18.82
C ARG A 198 -12.95 5.32 20.24
N ALA A 199 -13.67 5.97 21.16
CA ALA A 199 -13.33 5.91 22.58
C ALA A 199 -13.05 4.45 22.94
N PRO A 200 -12.00 4.15 23.72
CA PRO A 200 -11.68 2.78 24.07
C PRO A 200 -12.90 2.19 24.79
N VAL A 201 -13.63 1.34 24.09
CA VAL A 201 -14.46 0.34 24.75
C VAL A 201 -13.47 -0.38 25.66
N GLN A 202 -13.78 -0.48 26.97
CA GLN A 202 -13.00 -1.28 27.90
C GLN A 202 -12.88 -2.69 27.31
N MET A 203 -11.84 -2.94 26.52
CA MET A 203 -11.47 -4.26 26.09
C MET A 203 -10.89 -4.89 27.33
N ALA A 204 -11.70 -5.70 28.02
CA ALA A 204 -11.16 -6.76 28.83
C ALA A 204 -10.06 -7.42 28.00
N SER A 205 -8.84 -7.41 28.53
CA SER A 205 -7.67 -7.97 27.86
C SER A 205 -7.84 -9.49 27.75
N LYS A 206 -8.64 -9.95 26.80
CA LYS A 206 -8.45 -11.28 26.24
C LYS A 206 -7.24 -11.15 25.33
N LEU A 207 -6.07 -11.35 25.93
CA LEU A 207 -4.91 -11.89 25.22
C LEU A 207 -5.46 -12.95 24.25
N ARG A 208 -5.32 -12.72 22.94
CA ARG A 208 -5.64 -13.77 21.97
C ARG A 208 -4.69 -14.91 22.28
N GLN A 209 -5.20 -15.93 22.98
CA GLN A 209 -4.60 -17.25 22.93
C GLN A 209 -4.74 -17.69 21.48
N PHE A 210 -3.62 -17.65 20.75
CA PHE A 210 -3.48 -18.37 19.50
C PHE A 210 -3.79 -19.83 19.81
N HIS A 211 -5.01 -20.27 19.45
CA HIS A 211 -5.31 -21.68 19.44
C HIS A 211 -4.57 -22.24 18.23
N GLU A 212 -3.62 -23.15 18.48
CA GLU A 212 -3.05 -24.00 17.44
C GLU A 212 -4.20 -24.72 16.74
N VAL A 213 -4.54 -24.28 15.52
CA VAL A 213 -5.35 -25.10 14.63
C VAL A 213 -4.45 -26.23 14.16
N PRO A 214 -4.81 -27.51 14.36
CA PRO A 214 -4.02 -28.62 13.85
C PRO A 214 -3.95 -28.51 12.32
N SER A 215 -2.76 -28.19 11.81
CA SER A 215 -2.52 -28.14 10.37
C SER A 215 -2.66 -29.56 9.80
N THR A 216 -3.68 -29.78 8.97
CA THR A 216 -3.79 -30.99 8.16
C THR A 216 -2.58 -31.08 7.21
N PRO A 217 -1.91 -32.24 7.08
CA PRO A 217 -0.76 -32.35 6.21
C PRO A 217 -1.14 -32.46 4.73
N ILE A 218 -0.35 -31.76 3.91
CA ILE A 218 0.04 -32.10 2.53
C ILE A 218 -0.98 -31.74 1.43
N GLU A 219 -0.93 -30.49 0.98
CA GLU A 219 -1.02 -30.24 -0.47
C GLU A 219 0.37 -30.40 -1.08
N ASP A 220 0.47 -31.01 -2.27
CA ASP A 220 1.73 -31.21 -3.00
C ASP A 220 2.41 -29.85 -3.23
N PRO A 221 3.62 -29.59 -2.70
CA PRO A 221 4.33 -28.31 -2.85
C PRO A 221 4.55 -27.89 -4.30
N ARG A 222 4.43 -28.82 -5.25
CA ARG A 222 4.50 -28.52 -6.68
C ARG A 222 3.31 -27.70 -7.18
N SER A 223 2.16 -27.71 -6.48
CA SER A 223 0.98 -26.91 -6.83
C SER A 223 1.20 -25.39 -6.69
N LEU A 224 2.21 -24.98 -5.91
CA LEU A 224 2.52 -23.57 -5.60
C LEU A 224 3.35 -22.87 -6.69
N LEU A 225 3.95 -23.63 -7.62
CA LEU A 225 4.74 -23.09 -8.73
C LEU A 225 3.84 -22.70 -9.91
N GLY A 226 3.20 -21.53 -9.83
CA GLY A 226 2.46 -20.94 -10.94
C GLY A 226 3.34 -20.18 -11.92
N LYS A 227 3.05 -20.25 -13.24
CA LYS A 227 3.51 -19.22 -14.19
C LYS A 227 2.49 -18.08 -14.22
N ALA A 228 2.98 -16.84 -14.35
CA ALA A 228 2.13 -15.68 -14.62
C ALA A 228 1.38 -15.85 -15.97
N GLY A 229 0.05 -15.80 -15.93
CA GLY A 229 -0.84 -15.87 -17.10
C GLY A 229 -2.08 -14.97 -16.95
N PRO A 230 -2.84 -14.73 -18.04
CA PRO A 230 -3.95 -13.78 -18.07
C PRO A 230 -5.11 -14.19 -17.14
N ALA A 231 -5.72 -13.21 -16.49
CA ALA A 231 -6.52 -13.36 -15.28
C ALA A 231 -7.84 -14.16 -15.38
N HIS A 232 -8.22 -14.74 -16.51
CA HIS A 232 -9.64 -15.13 -16.76
C HIS A 232 -9.89 -16.55 -17.26
N VAL A 233 -8.92 -17.48 -17.21
CA VAL A 233 -9.19 -18.88 -17.56
C VAL A 233 -8.67 -19.84 -16.49
N LEU A 234 -9.56 -20.67 -15.97
CA LEU A 234 -9.24 -21.79 -15.09
C LEU A 234 -8.57 -22.88 -15.94
N HIS A 235 -7.25 -23.03 -15.81
CA HIS A 235 -6.51 -24.10 -16.49
C HIS A 235 -5.96 -25.10 -15.47
N GLN A 236 -6.16 -26.38 -15.78
CA GLN A 236 -5.62 -27.52 -15.05
C GLN A 236 -4.09 -27.41 -14.93
N HIS A 237 -3.63 -27.78 -13.74
CA HIS A 237 -2.26 -27.72 -13.25
C HIS A 237 -1.32 -28.65 -14.04
N ASP A 238 -0.36 -28.07 -14.77
CA ASP A 238 0.80 -28.82 -15.27
C ASP A 238 2.08 -28.13 -14.79
N VAL A 239 2.67 -28.69 -13.73
CA VAL A 239 4.03 -28.34 -13.27
C VAL A 239 4.99 -28.72 -14.39
N ALA A 240 5.95 -27.85 -14.71
CA ALA A 240 6.96 -28.20 -15.71
C ALA A 240 7.62 -29.54 -15.31
N SER A 241 7.50 -30.55 -16.16
CA SER A 241 7.90 -31.94 -15.89
C SER A 241 9.38 -32.12 -15.53
N ASN A 242 10.18 -31.06 -15.70
CA ASN A 242 11.60 -31.02 -15.38
C ASN A 242 11.94 -30.31 -14.05
N TYR A 243 11.00 -29.97 -13.17
CA TYR A 243 11.35 -29.40 -11.86
C TYR A 243 11.78 -30.48 -10.84
N THR A 244 12.94 -30.29 -10.22
CA THR A 244 13.47 -31.16 -9.17
C THR A 244 13.47 -30.43 -7.83
N LEU A 245 12.68 -30.93 -6.88
CA LEU A 245 12.55 -30.39 -5.53
C LEU A 245 13.74 -30.78 -4.65
N ILE A 246 14.27 -29.82 -3.88
CA ILE A 246 15.29 -30.04 -2.84
C ILE A 246 14.64 -30.05 -1.46
N THR A 247 13.84 -29.04 -1.16
CA THR A 247 13.11 -28.92 0.11
C THR A 247 11.96 -27.94 -0.05
N SER A 248 10.96 -28.09 0.81
CA SER A 248 9.82 -27.19 0.87
C SER A 248 9.30 -27.05 2.29
N ASP A 249 8.72 -25.91 2.58
CA ASP A 249 7.84 -25.67 3.70
C ASP A 249 6.80 -24.60 3.31
N GLU A 250 6.13 -24.01 4.30
CA GLU A 250 5.15 -22.93 4.09
C GLU A 250 5.80 -21.67 3.49
N MET A 251 7.00 -21.30 3.95
CA MET A 251 7.69 -20.09 3.53
C MET A 251 8.51 -20.27 2.26
N PHE A 252 9.16 -21.42 2.08
CA PHE A 252 10.18 -21.64 1.07
C PHE A 252 9.92 -22.90 0.26
N LEU A 253 10.17 -22.82 -1.04
CA LEU A 253 10.26 -23.94 -1.94
C LEU A 253 11.56 -23.83 -2.73
N PHE A 254 12.45 -24.80 -2.54
CA PHE A 254 13.75 -24.87 -3.20
C PHE A 254 13.76 -25.99 -4.21
N GLY A 255 14.24 -25.70 -5.42
CA GLY A 255 14.46 -26.70 -6.44
C GLY A 255 15.22 -26.14 -7.63
N TYR A 256 15.25 -26.89 -8.71
CA TYR A 256 15.92 -26.48 -9.94
C TYR A 256 15.26 -27.17 -11.13
N LEU A 257 15.43 -26.60 -12.32
CA LEU A 257 14.96 -27.23 -13.56
C LEU A 257 16.05 -28.16 -14.10
N SER A 258 15.73 -29.43 -14.22
CA SER A 258 16.52 -30.45 -14.91
C SER A 258 16.69 -30.10 -16.39
N LYS A 259 17.84 -30.48 -16.95
CA LYS A 259 18.36 -30.07 -18.26
C LYS A 259 17.32 -30.24 -19.38
N GLY A 260 16.82 -29.12 -19.90
CA GLY A 260 15.89 -28.97 -21.02
C GLY A 260 15.98 -27.54 -21.60
N THR A 261 15.52 -27.33 -22.83
CA THR A 261 15.83 -26.15 -23.67
C THR A 261 15.43 -24.80 -23.02
N GLY A 262 16.33 -24.19 -22.26
CA GLY A 262 16.18 -22.79 -21.83
C GLY A 262 16.83 -22.40 -20.49
N VAL A 263 17.17 -23.34 -19.61
CA VAL A 263 17.76 -23.03 -18.28
C VAL A 263 19.02 -23.85 -18.04
N SER A 264 20.11 -23.17 -17.67
CA SER A 264 21.39 -23.82 -17.35
C SER A 264 21.27 -24.65 -16.07
N HIS A 265 21.87 -25.85 -16.05
CA HIS A 265 21.93 -26.77 -14.91
C HIS A 265 22.43 -26.15 -13.59
N LYS A 266 23.06 -24.97 -13.65
CA LYS A 266 23.55 -24.22 -12.48
C LYS A 266 22.57 -23.16 -11.96
N THR A 267 21.30 -23.20 -12.36
CA THR A 267 20.27 -22.24 -11.95
C THR A 267 19.27 -22.91 -11.02
N GLY A 268 19.26 -22.50 -9.75
CA GLY A 268 18.27 -22.90 -8.75
C GLY A 268 17.08 -21.94 -8.73
N ILE A 269 15.96 -22.41 -8.20
CA ILE A 269 14.73 -21.64 -7.96
C ILE A 269 14.50 -21.68 -6.45
N MET A 270 14.46 -20.49 -5.84
CA MET A 270 14.02 -20.28 -4.47
C MET A 270 12.70 -19.52 -4.54
N HIS A 271 11.60 -20.24 -4.39
CA HIS A 271 10.29 -19.63 -4.26
C HIS A 271 10.01 -19.29 -2.80
N ILE A 272 9.56 -18.08 -2.52
CA ILE A 272 9.11 -17.66 -1.19
C ILE A 272 7.59 -17.54 -1.24
N GLY A 273 6.86 -18.35 -0.50
CA GLY A 273 5.38 -18.39 -0.51
C GLY A 273 4.73 -17.43 0.49
N THR A 274 5.35 -17.19 1.65
CA THR A 274 4.89 -16.24 2.68
C THR A 274 6.08 -15.61 3.41
N PHE A 275 5.89 -14.47 4.09
CA PHE A 275 6.85 -13.92 5.05
C PHE A 275 6.41 -14.09 6.51
N ALA A 276 5.28 -14.76 6.74
CA ALA A 276 4.71 -15.01 8.06
C ALA A 276 4.33 -16.50 8.18
N PRO A 277 5.29 -17.42 8.10
CA PRO A 277 5.00 -18.84 8.29
C PRO A 277 4.51 -19.08 9.73
N SER A 278 3.64 -20.08 9.89
CA SER A 278 3.19 -20.55 11.20
C SER A 278 4.34 -21.01 12.10
N ASN A 279 5.47 -21.44 11.53
CA ASN A 279 6.65 -21.91 12.26
C ASN A 279 7.96 -21.41 11.64
N ILE A 280 8.45 -20.28 12.14
CA ILE A 280 9.69 -19.63 11.68
C ILE A 280 10.91 -20.57 11.80
N THR A 281 11.00 -21.37 12.86
CA THR A 281 12.13 -22.29 13.06
C THR A 281 12.20 -23.34 11.94
N ARG A 282 11.05 -23.88 11.54
CA ARG A 282 10.95 -24.84 10.43
C ARG A 282 11.33 -24.18 9.10
N SER A 283 10.89 -22.94 8.87
CA SER A 283 11.26 -22.18 7.67
C SER A 283 12.75 -21.87 7.61
N MET A 284 13.38 -21.53 8.74
CA MET A 284 14.83 -21.35 8.81
C MET A 284 15.60 -22.65 8.53
N GLN A 285 15.07 -23.80 8.97
CA GLN A 285 15.63 -25.11 8.61
C GLN A 285 15.49 -25.41 7.11
N ALA A 286 14.32 -25.10 6.52
CA ALA A 286 14.09 -25.25 5.09
C ALA A 286 15.02 -24.35 4.26
N LEU A 287 15.21 -23.08 4.67
CA LEU A 287 16.16 -22.16 4.07
C LEU A 287 17.59 -22.72 4.10
N ASN A 288 18.06 -23.14 5.28
CA ASN A 288 19.40 -23.70 5.42
C ASN A 288 19.60 -24.97 4.58
N LYS A 289 18.61 -25.86 4.59
CA LYS A 289 18.63 -27.10 3.80
C LYS A 289 18.63 -26.81 2.29
N GLY A 290 17.84 -25.85 1.84
CA GLY A 290 17.76 -25.42 0.45
C GLY A 290 19.08 -24.84 -0.06
N LEU A 291 19.65 -23.87 0.67
CA LEU A 291 20.93 -23.25 0.33
C LEU A 291 22.09 -24.26 0.39
N THR A 292 22.09 -25.16 1.38
CA THR A 292 23.08 -26.25 1.45
C THR A 292 22.94 -27.21 0.27
N GLY A 293 21.71 -27.50 -0.16
CA GLY A 293 21.42 -28.30 -1.35
C GLY A 293 21.96 -27.65 -2.62
N PHE A 294 21.69 -26.36 -2.83
CA PHE A 294 22.24 -25.57 -3.93
C PHE A 294 23.77 -25.60 -3.96
N LYS A 295 24.42 -25.43 -2.79
CA LYS A 295 25.87 -25.50 -2.67
C LYS A 295 26.41 -26.88 -3.07
N LYS A 296 25.81 -27.97 -2.60
CA LYS A 296 26.21 -29.35 -2.95
C LYS A 296 26.04 -29.66 -4.44
N LEU A 297 25.02 -29.10 -5.07
CA LEU A 297 24.69 -29.30 -6.49
C LEU A 297 25.47 -28.36 -7.43
N GLY A 298 26.27 -27.42 -6.91
CA GLY A 298 27.02 -26.47 -7.73
C GLY A 298 26.13 -25.44 -8.44
N ILE A 299 24.99 -25.08 -7.84
CA ILE A 299 24.13 -23.99 -8.32
C ILE A 299 24.86 -22.66 -8.15
N GLU A 300 25.00 -21.90 -9.24
CA GLU A 300 25.73 -20.62 -9.29
C GLU A 300 24.79 -19.42 -9.45
N LYS A 301 23.56 -19.65 -9.90
CA LYS A 301 22.53 -18.63 -10.09
C LYS A 301 21.26 -19.04 -9.37
N ILE A 302 20.59 -18.10 -8.72
CA ILE A 302 19.31 -18.35 -8.05
C ILE A 302 18.28 -17.42 -8.66
N ILE A 303 17.17 -17.99 -9.13
CA ILE A 303 15.95 -17.26 -9.41
C ILE A 303 15.22 -17.16 -8.07
N LEU A 304 15.12 -15.94 -7.55
CA LEU A 304 14.25 -15.66 -6.43
C LEU A 304 12.84 -15.46 -6.98
N ASP A 305 11.99 -16.46 -6.76
CA ASP A 305 10.60 -16.40 -7.11
C ASP A 305 9.79 -15.96 -5.89
N VAL A 306 9.09 -14.86 -6.05
CA VAL A 306 8.19 -14.28 -5.04
C VAL A 306 6.80 -14.12 -5.66
N GLN A 307 6.54 -14.71 -6.82
CA GLN A 307 5.22 -14.76 -7.45
C GLN A 307 4.23 -15.39 -6.48
N ASN A 308 3.06 -14.78 -6.31
CA ASN A 308 2.04 -15.16 -5.33
C ASN A 308 2.49 -15.06 -3.85
N ASN A 309 3.68 -14.53 -3.57
CA ASN A 309 4.02 -14.05 -2.24
C ASN A 309 3.35 -12.69 -2.01
N GLY A 310 2.54 -12.57 -0.96
CA GLY A 310 1.83 -11.33 -0.66
C GLY A 310 2.73 -10.14 -0.28
N GLY A 311 4.05 -10.34 -0.09
CA GLY A 311 4.82 -9.45 0.76
C GLY A 311 4.21 -9.41 2.17
N GLN A 312 4.82 -8.71 3.12
CA GLN A 312 4.02 -8.32 4.27
C GLN A 312 2.98 -7.27 3.85
N PHE A 313 1.82 -7.39 4.49
CA PHE A 313 0.55 -6.75 4.23
C PHE A 313 0.57 -5.22 4.07
N LYS A 314 -0.45 -4.70 3.36
CA LYS A 314 -1.56 -3.86 3.87
C LYS A 314 -2.10 -2.93 2.75
N PHE A 315 -2.98 -1.99 3.10
CA PHE A 315 -4.01 -1.38 2.27
C PHE A 315 -3.86 0.15 2.09
N ILE A 316 -4.59 0.77 1.15
CA ILE A 316 -4.88 2.21 1.22
C ILE A 316 -5.94 2.43 2.29
N PHE A 317 -5.50 2.79 3.49
CA PHE A 317 -6.32 3.54 4.42
C PHE A 317 -5.55 4.79 4.77
N SER A 318 -5.91 5.89 4.11
CA SER A 318 -5.50 7.19 4.59
C SER A 318 -6.74 7.85 5.14
N CYS A 319 -6.76 8.09 6.45
CA CYS A 319 -7.65 9.07 7.00
C CYS A 319 -6.93 10.41 7.12
N ALA A 320 -7.74 11.46 7.07
CA ALA A 320 -7.35 12.78 7.52
C ALA A 320 -7.94 12.94 8.95
N ILE A 321 -7.11 13.29 9.92
CA ILE A 321 -7.42 13.48 11.34
C ILE A 321 -7.77 14.94 11.61
#